data_AF-R9L1J5-F1
#
_entry.id   AF-R9L1J5-F1
#
_cell.length_a   1.000
_cell.length_b   1.000
_cell.length_c   1.000
_cell.angle_alpha   90.00
_cell.angle_beta   90.00
_cell.angle_gamma   90.00
#
_symmetry.space_group_name_H-M   'P 1'
#
loop_
_entity.id
_entity.type
_entity.pdbx_description
1 polymer ?
#
loop_
_entity_poly.entity_id
_entity_poly.type
_entity_poly.pdbx_seq_one_letter_code
_entity_poly.pdbx_strand_id
1 'polypeptide(L)'
;MTSAVATLERRDGAITLAQRTARAVFGSPSVRRANGGAKTSFVPQVLRGPRWRRRQADAGVFAIDRQGAEVAERLPRIWVSEPAQEGPGRVFTASYPAGPDRGGWRAMELAEACFAEALGLVGQEHRRRRVDCYRAAEILLLHAAARGSVGAHCRLGIIYADNLCEGEYWRGLLECRALHAADTPLDERAYRHFTFGALHGHGECAWRLGELVAAGRGCAADEARALSLYRQAFDMENGRIDEDRAQTGNAALRLARAFERGLGCEQSFRRARTWYRVAAVALGAAFDAGQWHFKRERLEARRGVARMAQELAGCY
;
A
#
# COMPACT_ATOMS: atom_id res chain seq x y z
N MET A 1 33.20 21.47 31.28
CA MET A 1 32.57 22.34 30.28
C MET A 1 33.22 22.10 28.93
N THR A 2 32.38 21.93 27.91
CA THR A 2 32.64 22.12 26.46
C THR A 2 33.74 21.29 25.79
N SER A 3 33.34 20.19 25.15
CA SER A 3 33.53 20.02 23.70
C SER A 3 32.74 18.81 23.19
N ALA A 4 31.42 18.97 23.10
CA ALA A 4 30.48 18.01 22.51
C ALA A 4 29.76 18.62 21.28
N VAL A 5 30.43 19.52 20.55
CA VAL A 5 29.85 20.29 19.44
C VAL A 5 30.48 19.94 18.08
N ALA A 6 31.40 18.98 18.03
CA ALA A 6 32.24 18.76 16.84
C ALA A 6 31.68 17.81 15.75
N THR A 7 30.44 17.33 15.81
CA THR A 7 29.97 16.29 14.86
C THR A 7 28.56 16.46 14.28
N LEU A 8 27.97 17.66 14.37
CA LEU A 8 26.61 17.93 13.85
C LEU A 8 26.48 19.31 13.19
N GLU A 9 27.24 19.64 12.14
CA GLU A 9 26.90 20.76 11.25
C GLU A 9 26.92 20.35 9.77
N ARG A 10 25.73 19.86 9.36
CA ARG A 10 25.00 20.15 8.12
C ARG A 10 25.80 20.21 6.82
N ARG A 11 25.65 19.15 6.01
CA ARG A 11 25.63 19.26 4.55
C ARG A 11 24.35 19.99 4.10
N ASP A 12 24.29 21.30 4.32
CA ASP A 12 23.42 22.20 3.57
C ASP A 12 24.17 22.57 2.28
N GLY A 13 23.81 21.95 1.16
CA GLY A 13 24.25 22.43 -0.15
C GLY A 13 23.71 23.84 -0.37
N ALA A 14 24.57 24.84 -0.32
CA ALA A 14 24.19 26.25 -0.44
C ALA A 14 23.46 26.51 -1.77
N ILE A 15 22.15 26.73 -1.71
CA ILE A 15 21.33 27.12 -2.86
C ILE A 15 21.87 28.45 -3.38
N THR A 16 22.31 28.50 -4.64
CA THR A 16 22.91 29.69 -5.24
C THR A 16 21.89 30.84 -5.33
N LEU A 17 22.36 32.09 -5.35
CA LEU A 17 21.47 33.26 -5.52
C LEU A 17 20.58 33.11 -6.76
N ALA A 18 21.15 32.61 -7.87
CA ALA A 18 20.44 32.31 -9.11
C ALA A 18 19.33 31.25 -8.93
N GLN A 19 19.55 30.23 -8.09
CA GLN A 19 18.53 29.23 -7.78
C GLN A 19 17.42 29.81 -6.87
N ARG A 20 17.76 30.71 -5.94
CA ARG A 20 16.77 31.40 -5.08
C ARG A 20 15.91 32.36 -5.89
N THR A 21 16.51 33.14 -6.78
CA THR A 21 15.78 34.07 -7.66
C THR A 21 14.90 33.30 -8.65
N ALA A 22 15.41 32.23 -9.26
CA ALA A 22 14.61 31.36 -10.11
C ALA A 22 13.43 30.72 -9.35
N ARG A 23 13.64 30.33 -8.08
CA ARG A 23 12.58 29.77 -7.22
C ARG A 23 11.54 30.82 -6.84
N ALA A 24 11.95 32.08 -6.60
CA ALA A 24 11.03 33.18 -6.32
C ALA A 24 10.17 33.52 -7.55
N VAL A 25 10.79 33.60 -8.73
CA VAL A 25 10.09 34.01 -9.96
C VAL A 25 9.21 32.88 -10.51
N PHE A 26 9.67 31.64 -10.47
CA PHE A 26 9.03 30.53 -11.17
C PHE A 26 8.58 29.38 -10.25
N GLY A 27 8.87 29.41 -8.94
CA GLY A 27 8.64 28.28 -8.03
C GLY A 27 9.77 27.25 -8.05
N SER A 28 9.71 26.24 -7.17
CA SER A 28 10.76 25.22 -7.09
C SER A 28 10.92 24.47 -8.42
N PRO A 29 12.14 24.04 -8.80
CA PRO A 29 12.37 23.30 -10.06
C PRO A 29 11.46 22.08 -10.21
N SER A 30 11.12 21.46 -9.09
CA SER A 30 10.15 20.38 -9.01
C SER A 30 8.73 20.86 -9.32
N VAL A 31 8.23 21.91 -8.65
CA VAL A 31 6.91 22.51 -8.94
C VAL A 31 6.81 23.06 -10.37
N ARG A 32 7.92 23.48 -10.98
CA ARG A 32 7.98 23.91 -12.39
C ARG A 32 7.81 22.76 -13.37
N ARG A 33 8.45 21.61 -13.11
CA ARG A 33 8.21 20.39 -13.90
C ARG A 33 6.81 19.83 -13.67
N ALA A 34 6.32 19.88 -12.44
CA ALA A 34 4.95 19.46 -12.12
C ALA A 34 3.88 20.25 -12.91
N ASN A 35 4.01 21.58 -12.95
CA ASN A 35 3.00 22.50 -13.48
C ASN A 35 3.21 22.90 -14.97
N GLY A 36 3.85 22.04 -15.75
CA GLY A 36 4.07 22.22 -17.19
C GLY A 36 4.06 20.91 -17.99
N GLY A 37 3.70 19.79 -17.34
CA GLY A 37 3.99 18.44 -17.82
C GLY A 37 5.49 18.16 -17.86
N ALA A 38 5.93 17.16 -18.62
CA ALA A 38 7.36 16.84 -18.84
C ALA A 38 8.20 17.96 -19.52
N LYS A 39 7.69 19.20 -19.52
CA LYS A 39 8.33 20.45 -19.93
C LYS A 39 8.27 21.40 -18.73
N THR A 40 9.42 21.90 -18.26
CA THR A 40 9.49 22.89 -17.17
C THR A 40 8.65 24.12 -17.50
N SER A 41 7.66 24.43 -16.66
CA SER A 41 6.88 25.67 -16.75
C SER A 41 7.77 26.86 -16.41
N PHE A 42 8.06 27.67 -17.44
CA PHE A 42 8.75 28.96 -17.32
C PHE A 42 7.78 30.13 -17.16
N VAL A 43 6.51 29.87 -16.83
CA VAL A 43 5.54 30.95 -16.58
C VAL A 43 5.79 31.51 -15.16
N PRO A 44 6.15 32.82 -15.04
CA PRO A 44 6.36 33.47 -13.75
C PRO A 44 5.13 33.38 -12.85
N GLN A 45 5.33 33.31 -11.53
CA GLN A 45 4.24 33.17 -10.55
C GLN A 45 3.18 34.27 -10.68
N VAL A 46 3.61 35.51 -10.93
CA VAL A 46 2.74 36.69 -11.08
C VAL A 46 1.85 36.59 -12.33
N LEU A 47 2.28 35.85 -13.35
CA LEU A 47 1.56 35.67 -14.61
C LEU A 47 0.65 34.42 -14.63
N ARG A 48 0.56 33.69 -13.50
CA ARG A 48 -0.33 32.53 -13.34
C ARG A 48 -1.76 33.00 -13.11
N GLY A 49 -2.40 33.46 -14.18
CA GLY A 49 -3.81 33.88 -14.16
C GLY A 49 -4.79 32.70 -14.01
N PRO A 50 -6.10 32.99 -13.85
CA PRO A 50 -7.14 31.97 -13.68
C PRO A 50 -7.19 30.93 -14.81
N ARG A 51 -6.92 31.34 -16.05
CA ARG A 51 -6.87 30.44 -17.23
C ARG A 51 -5.66 29.49 -17.18
N TRP A 52 -4.52 29.97 -16.69
CA TRP A 52 -3.33 29.13 -16.49
C TRP A 52 -3.56 28.10 -15.39
N ARG A 53 -4.18 28.52 -14.27
CA ARG A 53 -4.56 27.62 -13.17
C ARG A 53 -5.54 26.53 -13.63
N ARG A 54 -6.57 26.90 -14.41
CA ARG A 54 -7.52 25.93 -15.00
C ARG A 54 -6.85 24.92 -15.94
N ARG A 55 -5.89 25.35 -16.76
CA ARG A 55 -5.12 24.42 -17.62
C ARG A 55 -4.25 23.44 -16.84
N GLN A 56 -3.78 23.84 -15.66
CA GLN A 56 -2.99 22.96 -14.78
C GLN A 56 -3.85 22.09 -13.87
N ALA A 57 -5.13 22.44 -13.70
CA ALA A 57 -6.09 21.68 -12.93
C ALA A 57 -6.60 20.42 -13.66
N ASP A 58 -6.18 20.11 -14.89
CA ASP A 58 -6.58 18.88 -15.59
C ASP A 58 -5.48 17.81 -15.54
N ALA A 59 -4.78 17.70 -14.41
CA ALA A 59 -3.73 16.72 -14.23
C ALA A 59 -4.30 15.30 -14.03
N GLY A 60 -3.61 14.29 -14.58
CA GLY A 60 -3.83 12.89 -14.20
C GLY A 60 -3.42 12.61 -12.76
N VAL A 61 -3.80 11.45 -12.21
CA VAL A 61 -3.46 11.05 -10.83
C VAL A 61 -1.94 11.08 -10.58
N PHE A 62 -1.16 10.65 -11.55
CA PHE A 62 0.29 10.71 -11.49
C PHE A 62 0.90 10.96 -12.87
N ALA A 63 2.19 11.33 -12.89
CA ALA A 63 2.99 11.39 -14.10
C ALA A 63 4.41 10.90 -13.83
N ILE A 64 5.01 10.20 -14.80
CA ILE A 64 6.38 9.68 -14.69
C ILE A 64 7.34 10.66 -15.36
N ASP A 65 8.38 11.08 -14.64
CA ASP A 65 9.49 11.85 -15.22
C ASP A 65 10.42 10.88 -15.95
N ARG A 66 10.45 10.99 -17.29
CA ARG A 66 11.31 10.17 -18.17
C ARG A 66 12.61 10.88 -18.55
N GLN A 67 12.93 12.03 -17.94
CA GLN A 67 14.10 12.85 -18.30
C GLN A 67 15.13 12.93 -17.15
N GLY A 68 16.40 12.67 -17.44
CA GLY A 68 17.53 12.85 -16.51
C GLY A 68 18.55 11.70 -16.56
N ALA A 69 19.74 11.92 -16.00
CA ALA A 69 20.79 10.89 -15.91
C ALA A 69 20.41 9.70 -15.00
N GLU A 70 19.37 9.86 -14.15
CA GLU A 70 18.74 8.81 -13.34
C GLU A 70 17.90 7.82 -14.17
N VAL A 71 17.84 7.95 -15.50
CA VAL A 71 17.32 6.91 -16.41
C VAL A 71 18.13 5.59 -16.28
N ALA A 72 19.30 5.65 -15.64
CA ALA A 72 20.13 4.49 -15.28
C ALA A 72 19.81 3.88 -13.89
N GLU A 73 18.93 4.47 -13.06
CA GLU A 73 18.47 3.86 -11.80
C GLU A 73 17.15 3.09 -12.01
N ARG A 74 17.03 1.92 -11.37
CA ARG A 74 16.01 0.89 -11.64
C ARG A 74 14.53 1.33 -11.51
N LEU A 75 14.21 2.43 -10.81
CA LEU A 75 12.83 2.90 -10.57
C LEU A 75 12.65 4.38 -10.96
N PRO A 76 11.50 4.77 -11.53
CA PRO A 76 11.33 6.08 -12.14
C PRO A 76 10.95 7.15 -11.11
N ARG A 77 11.30 8.40 -11.38
CA ARG A 77 10.75 9.54 -10.64
C ARG A 77 9.28 9.73 -10.99
N ILE A 78 8.44 9.86 -9.97
CA ILE A 78 6.97 9.97 -10.08
C ILE A 78 6.48 11.29 -9.50
N TRP A 79 5.51 11.90 -10.17
CA TRP A 79 4.73 13.04 -9.72
C TRP A 79 3.35 12.55 -9.32
N VAL A 80 2.85 12.97 -8.16
CA VAL A 80 1.48 12.68 -7.71
C VAL A 80 0.69 13.96 -7.58
N SER A 81 -0.58 13.88 -7.94
CA SER A 81 -1.51 15.00 -7.86
C SER A 81 -2.55 14.78 -6.78
N GLU A 82 -3.10 15.88 -6.30
CA GLU A 82 -4.25 15.91 -5.40
C GLU A 82 -5.42 16.63 -6.08
N PRO A 83 -6.66 16.38 -5.64
CA PRO A 83 -7.80 17.19 -6.04
C PRO A 83 -7.54 18.68 -5.78
N ALA A 84 -7.88 19.53 -6.75
CA ALA A 84 -7.71 20.97 -6.60
C ALA A 84 -8.57 21.49 -5.42
N GLN A 85 -7.99 22.35 -4.57
CA GLN A 85 -8.73 22.98 -3.46
C GLN A 85 -9.82 23.94 -3.97
N GLU A 86 -9.63 24.53 -5.16
CA GLU A 86 -10.56 25.46 -5.78
C GLU A 86 -10.91 25.00 -7.21
N GLY A 87 -12.18 24.59 -7.41
CA GLY A 87 -12.72 24.22 -8.72
C GLY A 87 -12.51 22.75 -9.14
N PRO A 88 -13.08 22.34 -10.27
CA PRO A 88 -12.94 20.98 -10.78
C PRO A 88 -11.51 20.74 -11.28
N GLY A 89 -10.90 19.64 -10.87
CA GLY A 89 -9.58 19.25 -11.35
C GLY A 89 -8.63 18.62 -10.34
N ARG A 90 -7.42 18.30 -10.78
CA ARG A 90 -6.27 17.86 -9.96
C ARG A 90 -5.04 18.70 -10.26
N VAL A 91 -4.17 18.87 -9.26
CA VAL A 91 -2.91 19.60 -9.38
C VAL A 91 -1.78 18.73 -8.83
N PHE A 92 -0.64 18.68 -9.53
CA PHE A 92 0.54 17.98 -9.02
C PHE A 92 1.09 18.68 -7.78
N THR A 93 1.07 18.00 -6.64
CA THR A 93 1.50 18.54 -5.34
C THR A 93 2.88 18.04 -4.93
N ALA A 94 3.25 16.81 -5.31
CA ALA A 94 4.50 16.21 -4.90
C ALA A 94 5.24 15.48 -6.03
N SER A 95 6.56 15.41 -5.91
CA SER A 95 7.41 14.46 -6.65
C SER A 95 8.13 13.54 -5.69
N TYR A 96 8.42 12.34 -6.16
CA TYR A 96 9.27 11.38 -5.49
C TYR A 96 10.25 10.76 -6.49
N PRO A 97 11.55 10.62 -6.16
CA PRO A 97 12.20 11.07 -4.92
C PRO A 97 12.52 12.57 -4.95
N ALA A 98 12.05 13.38 -3.99
CA ALA A 98 12.38 14.82 -3.92
C ALA A 98 13.65 15.13 -3.09
N GLY A 99 14.21 14.13 -2.41
CA GLY A 99 15.35 14.24 -1.51
C GLY A 99 15.70 12.88 -0.89
N PRO A 100 16.63 12.82 0.09
CA PRO A 100 16.96 11.57 0.77
C PRO A 100 15.77 11.08 1.60
N ASP A 101 15.37 9.82 1.38
CA ASP A 101 14.29 9.16 2.10
C ASP A 101 14.84 7.84 2.69
N ARG A 102 15.45 7.93 3.88
CA ARG A 102 16.03 6.77 4.57
C ARG A 102 14.90 5.95 5.17
N GLY A 103 14.74 4.70 4.74
CA GLY A 103 13.67 3.81 5.20
C GLY A 103 12.37 3.90 4.39
N GLY A 104 12.27 4.80 3.41
CA GLY A 104 11.13 4.81 2.48
C GLY A 104 9.83 5.35 3.04
N TRP A 105 9.89 6.11 4.15
CA TRP A 105 8.71 6.63 4.84
C TRP A 105 7.93 7.62 3.99
N ARG A 106 8.63 8.49 3.26
CA ARG A 106 7.96 9.48 2.39
C ARG A 106 7.30 8.81 1.19
N ALA A 107 7.95 7.79 0.63
CA ALA A 107 7.34 6.96 -0.41
C ALA A 107 6.09 6.24 0.10
N MET A 108 6.17 5.65 1.31
CA MET A 108 5.06 4.95 1.95
C MET A 108 3.88 5.90 2.20
N GLU A 109 4.12 7.09 2.74
CA GLU A 109 3.10 8.10 3.01
C GLU A 109 2.34 8.51 1.73
N LEU A 110 3.08 8.82 0.66
CA LEU A 110 2.47 9.16 -0.63
C LEU A 110 1.69 7.98 -1.22
N ALA A 111 2.21 6.75 -1.06
CA ALA A 111 1.53 5.55 -1.52
C ALA A 111 0.21 5.31 -0.76
N GLU A 112 0.22 5.44 0.57
CA GLU A 112 -0.98 5.31 1.41
C GLU A 112 -2.03 6.37 1.04
N ALA A 113 -1.61 7.60 0.73
CA ALA A 113 -2.53 8.63 0.24
C ALA A 113 -3.19 8.22 -1.09
N CYS A 114 -2.43 7.70 -2.05
CA CYS A 114 -2.98 7.17 -3.29
C CYS A 114 -3.89 5.95 -3.05
N PHE A 115 -3.52 5.06 -2.14
CA PHE A 115 -4.30 3.87 -1.78
C PHE A 115 -5.64 4.25 -1.13
N ALA A 116 -5.62 5.18 -0.17
CA ALA A 116 -6.81 5.70 0.49
C ALA A 116 -7.75 6.40 -0.50
N GLU A 117 -7.20 7.20 -1.43
CA GLU A 117 -8.00 7.78 -2.50
C GLU A 117 -8.67 6.69 -3.35
N ALA A 118 -7.94 5.64 -3.73
CA ALA A 118 -8.50 4.54 -4.52
C ALA A 118 -9.64 3.81 -3.80
N LEU A 119 -9.53 3.62 -2.48
CA LEU A 119 -10.58 3.00 -1.65
C LEU A 119 -11.83 3.88 -1.53
N GLY A 120 -11.67 5.20 -1.53
CA GLY A 120 -12.79 6.15 -1.47
C GLY A 120 -13.59 6.25 -2.78
N LEU A 121 -13.02 5.81 -3.90
CA LEU A 121 -13.64 5.87 -5.22
C LEU A 121 -14.54 4.66 -5.47
N VAL A 122 -15.80 4.73 -5.06
CA VAL A 122 -16.81 3.68 -5.29
C VAL A 122 -17.51 3.88 -6.64
N GLY A 123 -17.85 2.81 -7.36
CA GLY A 123 -18.59 2.90 -8.65
C GLY A 123 -17.74 2.59 -9.90
N GLN A 124 -18.38 2.33 -11.04
CA GLN A 124 -17.66 1.99 -12.28
C GLN A 124 -17.10 3.24 -12.98
N GLU A 125 -17.75 4.37 -12.81
CA GLU A 125 -17.35 5.70 -13.31
C GLU A 125 -15.95 6.12 -12.83
N HIS A 126 -15.51 5.62 -11.68
CA HIS A 126 -14.19 5.92 -11.11
C HIS A 126 -13.14 4.83 -11.36
N ARG A 127 -13.47 3.78 -12.13
CA ARG A 127 -12.57 2.64 -12.38
C ARG A 127 -11.20 3.07 -12.88
N ARG A 128 -11.14 3.93 -13.91
CA ARG A 128 -9.87 4.40 -14.46
C ARG A 128 -9.03 5.13 -13.42
N ARG A 129 -9.66 6.02 -12.64
CA ARG A 129 -8.99 6.80 -11.59
C ARG A 129 -8.46 5.90 -10.48
N ARG A 130 -9.23 4.88 -10.06
CA ARG A 130 -8.75 3.87 -9.09
C ARG A 130 -7.50 3.15 -9.59
N VAL A 131 -7.54 2.66 -10.84
CA VAL A 131 -6.40 1.98 -11.45
C VAL A 131 -5.18 2.91 -11.46
N ASP A 132 -5.34 4.17 -11.88
CA ASP A 132 -4.23 5.12 -11.89
C ASP A 132 -3.71 5.46 -10.47
N CYS A 133 -4.57 5.48 -9.44
CA CYS A 133 -4.14 5.57 -8.04
C CYS A 133 -3.31 4.36 -7.60
N TYR A 134 -3.75 3.13 -7.91
CA TYR A 134 -3.01 1.92 -7.57
C TYR A 134 -1.68 1.81 -8.31
N ARG A 135 -1.61 2.29 -9.56
CA ARG A 135 -0.37 2.37 -10.34
C ARG A 135 0.62 3.36 -9.74
N ALA A 136 0.13 4.53 -9.30
CA ALA A 136 0.95 5.49 -8.58
C ALA A 136 1.47 4.90 -7.26
N ALA A 137 0.58 4.27 -6.50
CA ALA A 137 0.92 3.59 -5.25
C ALA A 137 1.95 2.48 -5.48
N GLU A 138 1.80 1.64 -6.52
CA GLU A 138 2.76 0.58 -6.84
C GLU A 138 4.18 1.13 -6.98
N ILE A 139 4.37 2.16 -7.80
CA ILE A 139 5.71 2.75 -8.04
C ILE A 139 6.31 3.29 -6.75
N LEU A 140 5.52 3.99 -5.94
CA LEU A 140 5.94 4.53 -4.66
C LEU A 140 6.27 3.41 -3.66
N LEU A 141 5.44 2.36 -3.58
CA LEU A 141 5.69 1.22 -2.71
C LEU A 141 6.93 0.43 -3.14
N LEU A 142 7.21 0.31 -4.44
CA LEU A 142 8.46 -0.29 -4.93
C LEU A 142 9.68 0.51 -4.44
N HIS A 143 9.60 1.84 -4.42
CA HIS A 143 10.64 2.67 -3.83
C HIS A 143 10.77 2.44 -2.31
N ALA A 144 9.66 2.33 -1.59
CA ALA A 144 9.66 2.09 -0.15
C ALA A 144 10.20 0.68 0.20
N ALA A 145 9.79 -0.33 -0.54
CA ALA A 145 10.25 -1.72 -0.41
C ALA A 145 11.76 -1.84 -0.68
N ALA A 146 12.27 -1.16 -1.72
CA ALA A 146 13.71 -1.11 -2.00
C ALA A 146 14.54 -0.48 -0.86
N ARG A 147 13.89 0.26 0.05
CA ARG A 147 14.49 0.87 1.24
C ARG A 147 14.24 0.08 2.52
N GLY A 148 13.61 -1.10 2.42
CA GLY A 148 13.37 -2.02 3.54
C GLY A 148 12.04 -1.84 4.28
N SER A 149 11.10 -1.05 3.75
CA SER A 149 9.79 -0.87 4.40
C SER A 149 8.95 -2.16 4.32
N VAL A 150 8.74 -2.81 5.46
CA VAL A 150 7.94 -4.04 5.56
C VAL A 150 6.47 -3.79 5.19
N GLY A 151 5.89 -2.68 5.63
CA GLY A 151 4.52 -2.30 5.29
C GLY A 151 4.32 -2.11 3.78
N ALA A 152 5.36 -1.65 3.08
CA ALA A 152 5.30 -1.52 1.63
C ALA A 152 5.20 -2.89 0.92
N HIS A 153 5.90 -3.91 1.43
CA HIS A 153 5.74 -5.28 0.94
C HIS A 153 4.30 -5.80 1.16
N CYS A 154 3.68 -5.49 2.30
CA CYS A 154 2.28 -5.86 2.53
C CYS A 154 1.35 -5.26 1.46
N ARG A 155 1.45 -3.94 1.23
CA ARG A 155 0.62 -3.24 0.24
C ARG A 155 0.88 -3.71 -1.19
N LEU A 156 2.13 -3.95 -1.57
CA LEU A 156 2.47 -4.54 -2.88
C LEU A 156 1.86 -5.93 -3.05
N GLY A 157 1.93 -6.76 -2.01
CA GLY A 157 1.31 -8.08 -2.00
C GLY A 157 -0.20 -7.99 -2.28
N ILE A 158 -0.90 -7.04 -1.66
CA ILE A 158 -2.34 -6.80 -1.89
C ILE A 158 -2.60 -6.36 -3.34
N ILE A 159 -1.82 -5.40 -3.85
CA ILE A 159 -1.96 -4.91 -5.23
C ILE A 159 -1.84 -6.06 -6.24
N TYR A 160 -0.87 -6.97 -6.06
CA TYR A 160 -0.68 -8.10 -6.97
C TYR A 160 -1.71 -9.21 -6.76
N ALA A 161 -2.02 -9.55 -5.51
CA ALA A 161 -2.98 -10.62 -5.21
C ALA A 161 -4.39 -10.31 -5.72
N ASP A 162 -4.83 -9.06 -5.63
CA ASP A 162 -6.19 -8.66 -6.02
C ASP A 162 -6.23 -8.03 -7.43
N ASN A 163 -5.12 -8.08 -8.16
CA ASN A 163 -4.92 -7.46 -9.47
C ASN A 163 -5.41 -6.00 -9.55
N LEU A 164 -5.07 -5.17 -8.55
CA LEU A 164 -5.65 -3.83 -8.37
C LEU A 164 -5.28 -2.84 -9.49
N CYS A 165 -4.19 -3.08 -10.22
CA CYS A 165 -3.80 -2.28 -11.38
C CYS A 165 -4.38 -2.81 -12.71
N GLU A 166 -5.22 -3.86 -12.68
CA GLU A 166 -5.87 -4.45 -13.86
C GLU A 166 -4.89 -4.81 -15.00
N GLY A 167 -3.68 -5.28 -14.65
CA GLY A 167 -2.63 -5.60 -15.61
C GLY A 167 -1.72 -4.44 -16.01
N GLU A 168 -2.06 -3.19 -15.67
CA GLU A 168 -1.28 -1.99 -16.02
C GLU A 168 -0.14 -1.70 -15.02
N TYR A 169 0.65 -2.71 -14.68
CA TYR A 169 1.75 -2.60 -13.73
C TYR A 169 2.93 -1.80 -14.25
N TRP A 170 3.70 -1.22 -13.32
CA TRP A 170 4.99 -0.65 -13.64
C TRP A 170 5.91 -1.73 -14.22
N ARG A 171 6.44 -1.46 -15.41
CA ARG A 171 7.47 -2.27 -16.07
C ARG A 171 8.71 -1.40 -16.27
N GLY A 172 9.85 -1.84 -15.74
CA GLY A 172 11.11 -1.12 -15.90
C GLY A 172 11.56 -1.09 -17.36
N LEU A 173 12.34 -0.06 -17.74
CA LEU A 173 12.93 0.07 -19.09
C LEU A 173 13.77 -1.15 -19.50
N LEU A 174 14.44 -1.79 -18.52
CA LEU A 174 15.22 -3.01 -18.72
C LEU A 174 14.33 -4.25 -18.89
N GLU A 175 13.25 -4.36 -18.11
CA GLU A 175 12.29 -5.46 -18.19
C GLU A 175 11.50 -5.43 -19.50
N CYS A 176 11.13 -4.24 -19.99
CA CYS A 176 10.52 -4.06 -21.31
C CYS A 176 11.44 -4.46 -22.48
N ARG A 177 12.77 -4.50 -22.28
CA ARG A 177 13.76 -4.81 -23.32
C ARG A 177 14.30 -6.24 -23.23
N ALA A 178 14.18 -6.89 -22.08
CA ALA A 178 14.59 -8.27 -21.90
C ALA A 178 13.51 -9.21 -22.47
N LEU A 179 13.77 -9.79 -23.64
CA LEU A 179 12.91 -10.79 -24.30
C LEU A 179 12.62 -12.04 -23.43
N HIS A 180 13.37 -12.24 -22.34
CA HIS A 180 13.23 -13.32 -21.36
C HIS A 180 12.83 -12.85 -19.96
N ALA A 181 12.49 -11.57 -19.77
CA ALA A 181 11.80 -11.14 -18.54
C ALA A 181 10.38 -11.72 -18.60
N ALA A 182 10.26 -13.01 -18.29
CA ALA A 182 8.98 -13.68 -18.15
C ALA A 182 8.14 -12.84 -17.19
N ASP A 183 6.94 -12.45 -17.63
CA ASP A 183 5.94 -11.80 -16.80
C ASP A 183 5.72 -12.72 -15.59
N THR A 184 6.41 -12.43 -14.49
CA THR A 184 6.30 -13.24 -13.26
C THR A 184 4.82 -13.19 -12.86
N PRO A 185 4.15 -14.35 -12.74
CA PRO A 185 2.74 -14.38 -12.42
C PRO A 185 2.43 -13.52 -11.19
N LEU A 186 1.30 -12.81 -11.22
CA LEU A 186 0.94 -11.90 -10.12
C LEU A 186 0.86 -12.62 -8.77
N ASP A 187 0.37 -13.86 -8.78
CA ASP A 187 0.30 -14.70 -7.60
C ASP A 187 1.70 -14.99 -7.01
N GLU A 188 2.71 -15.19 -7.87
CA GLU A 188 4.08 -15.41 -7.42
C GLU A 188 4.71 -14.11 -6.89
N ARG A 189 4.41 -12.96 -7.51
CA ARG A 189 4.82 -11.64 -6.98
C ARG A 189 4.20 -11.41 -5.60
N ALA A 190 2.89 -11.64 -5.45
CA ALA A 190 2.19 -11.52 -4.18
C ALA A 190 2.77 -12.45 -3.12
N TYR A 191 3.00 -13.72 -3.47
CA TYR A 191 3.61 -14.71 -2.58
C TYR A 191 4.99 -14.25 -2.06
N ARG A 192 5.86 -13.74 -2.95
CA ARG A 192 7.18 -13.24 -2.57
C ARG A 192 7.08 -12.05 -1.60
N HIS A 193 6.21 -11.08 -1.89
CA HIS A 193 6.03 -9.90 -1.03
C HIS A 193 5.47 -10.26 0.35
N PHE A 194 4.44 -11.12 0.42
CA PHE A 194 3.90 -11.56 1.71
C PHE A 194 4.87 -12.45 2.47
N THR A 195 5.64 -13.31 1.79
CA THR A 195 6.70 -14.09 2.43
C THR A 195 7.73 -13.18 3.09
N PHE A 196 8.18 -12.14 2.38
CA PHE A 196 9.09 -11.15 2.95
C PHE A 196 8.48 -10.49 4.19
N GLY A 197 7.25 -9.99 4.11
CA GLY A 197 6.61 -9.32 5.24
C GLY A 197 6.35 -10.23 6.45
N ALA A 198 5.95 -11.48 6.21
CA ALA A 198 5.73 -12.47 7.25
C ALA A 198 7.04 -12.84 7.98
N LEU A 199 8.15 -12.99 7.24
CA LEU A 199 9.48 -13.21 7.82
C LEU A 199 9.95 -12.04 8.70
N HIS A 200 9.51 -10.82 8.39
CA HIS A 200 9.83 -9.62 9.16
C HIS A 200 8.77 -9.28 10.23
N GLY A 201 7.91 -10.23 10.59
CA GLY A 201 7.01 -10.08 11.74
C GLY A 201 5.72 -9.30 11.46
N HIS A 202 5.34 -9.10 10.21
CA HIS A 202 4.09 -8.41 9.85
C HIS A 202 2.93 -9.41 9.81
N GLY A 203 1.98 -9.31 10.76
CA GLY A 203 0.88 -10.27 10.90
C GLY A 203 -0.07 -10.25 9.70
N GLU A 204 -0.32 -9.07 9.11
CA GLU A 204 -1.13 -9.00 7.88
C GLU A 204 -0.53 -9.82 6.73
N CYS A 205 0.78 -9.70 6.51
CA CYS A 205 1.46 -10.51 5.51
C CYS A 205 1.38 -12.00 5.82
N ALA A 206 1.50 -12.39 7.10
CA ALA A 206 1.47 -13.79 7.49
C ALA A 206 0.10 -14.43 7.23
N TRP A 207 -1.02 -13.78 7.60
CA TRP A 207 -2.33 -14.36 7.31
C TRP A 207 -2.67 -14.30 5.81
N ARG A 208 -2.27 -13.27 5.08
CA ARG A 208 -2.45 -13.23 3.61
C ARG A 208 -1.61 -14.27 2.89
N LEU A 209 -0.39 -14.54 3.36
CA LEU A 209 0.43 -15.65 2.86
C LEU A 209 -0.28 -16.98 3.10
N GLY A 210 -0.89 -17.17 4.28
CA GLY A 210 -1.69 -18.35 4.59
C GLY A 210 -2.85 -18.55 3.59
N GLU A 211 -3.53 -17.48 3.18
CA GLU A 211 -4.59 -17.56 2.16
C GLU A 211 -4.05 -17.98 0.79
N LEU A 212 -2.90 -17.44 0.37
CA LEU A 212 -2.26 -17.85 -0.88
C LEU A 212 -1.80 -19.31 -0.85
N VAL A 213 -1.20 -19.75 0.27
CA VAL A 213 -0.72 -21.11 0.47
C VAL A 213 -1.88 -22.10 0.53
N ALA A 214 -3.00 -21.77 1.19
CA ALA A 214 -4.19 -22.62 1.20
C ALA A 214 -4.79 -22.76 -0.21
N ALA A 215 -4.77 -21.69 -1.00
CA ALA A 215 -5.31 -21.67 -2.36
C ALA A 215 -4.36 -22.21 -3.44
N GLY A 216 -3.09 -22.50 -3.11
CA GLY A 216 -2.07 -22.86 -4.10
C GLY A 216 -1.75 -21.74 -5.09
N ARG A 217 -1.83 -20.48 -4.66
CA ARG A 217 -1.55 -19.30 -5.50
C ARG A 217 -0.08 -18.90 -5.38
N GLY A 218 0.66 -19.04 -6.48
CA GLY A 218 2.10 -18.73 -6.53
C GLY A 218 2.99 -19.75 -5.81
N CYS A 219 2.39 -20.84 -5.30
CA CYS A 219 3.07 -21.95 -4.64
C CYS A 219 2.17 -23.21 -4.67
N ALA A 220 2.69 -24.38 -4.29
CA ALA A 220 1.85 -25.56 -4.10
C ALA A 220 0.92 -25.39 -2.89
N ALA A 221 -0.32 -25.90 -3.00
CA ALA A 221 -1.30 -25.80 -1.94
C ALA A 221 -0.86 -26.63 -0.71
N ASP A 222 -0.94 -26.02 0.48
CA ASP A 222 -0.60 -26.68 1.75
C ASP A 222 -1.44 -26.10 2.91
N GLU A 223 -2.52 -26.77 3.24
CA GLU A 223 -3.44 -26.31 4.28
C GLU A 223 -2.83 -26.36 5.69
N ALA A 224 -1.92 -27.31 5.97
CA ALA A 224 -1.27 -27.42 7.26
C ALA A 224 -0.31 -26.23 7.48
N ARG A 225 0.44 -25.85 6.45
CA ARG A 225 1.25 -24.64 6.45
C ARG A 225 0.42 -23.37 6.48
N ALA A 226 -0.73 -23.32 5.82
CA ALA A 226 -1.64 -22.18 5.93
C ALA A 226 -2.12 -22.00 7.38
N LEU A 227 -2.50 -23.09 8.05
CA LEU A 227 -2.91 -23.06 9.46
C LEU A 227 -1.80 -22.56 10.38
N SER A 228 -0.54 -22.98 10.17
CA SER A 228 0.58 -22.50 10.98
C SER A 228 0.83 -21.01 10.77
N LEU A 229 0.72 -20.52 9.52
CA LEU A 229 0.82 -19.09 9.20
C LEU A 229 -0.29 -18.26 9.85
N TYR A 230 -1.53 -18.75 9.91
CA TYR A 230 -2.61 -18.06 10.63
C TYR A 230 -2.37 -17.97 12.13
N ARG A 231 -1.81 -19.03 12.75
CA ARG A 231 -1.44 -19.01 14.17
C ARG A 231 -0.32 -18.02 14.41
N GLN A 232 0.72 -18.07 13.59
CA GLN A 232 1.84 -17.14 13.66
C GLN A 232 1.35 -15.69 13.53
N ALA A 233 0.45 -15.41 12.57
CA ALA A 233 -0.15 -14.08 12.40
C ALA A 233 -0.90 -13.62 13.66
N PHE A 234 -1.68 -14.51 14.28
CA PHE A 234 -2.38 -14.20 15.52
C PHE A 234 -1.39 -13.91 16.66
N ASP A 235 -0.36 -14.73 16.84
CA ASP A 235 0.62 -14.57 17.92
C ASP A 235 1.44 -13.28 17.77
N MET A 236 1.79 -12.89 16.53
CA MET A 236 2.51 -11.66 16.24
C MET A 236 1.70 -10.39 16.57
N GLU A 237 0.37 -10.43 16.42
CA GLU A 237 -0.50 -9.27 16.65
C GLU A 237 -1.12 -9.26 18.05
N ASN A 238 -1.37 -10.42 18.67
CA ASN A 238 -2.04 -10.53 19.97
C ASN A 238 -1.18 -9.97 21.14
N GLY A 239 0.14 -9.88 20.95
CA GLY A 239 1.06 -9.25 21.91
C GLY A 239 1.28 -7.75 21.71
N ARG A 240 0.72 -7.15 20.66
CA ARG A 240 0.87 -5.71 20.42
C ARG A 240 -0.14 -4.93 21.25
N ILE A 241 0.34 -3.96 21.99
CA ILE A 241 -0.46 -3.05 22.82
C ILE A 241 -1.25 -2.07 21.94
N ASP A 242 -0.88 -1.96 20.66
CA ASP A 242 -1.41 -1.00 19.70
C ASP A 242 -2.82 -1.33 19.18
N GLU A 243 -3.43 -0.28 18.62
CA GLU A 243 -4.86 -0.13 18.30
C GLU A 243 -5.37 -1.01 17.15
N ASP A 244 -4.50 -1.68 16.38
CA ASP A 244 -4.92 -2.40 15.17
C ASP A 244 -5.46 -3.81 15.43
N ARG A 245 -6.50 -3.87 16.26
CA ARG A 245 -7.24 -5.10 16.60
C ARG A 245 -7.86 -5.78 15.38
N ALA A 246 -7.95 -5.11 14.24
CA ALA A 246 -8.46 -5.73 13.03
C ALA A 246 -7.55 -6.84 12.53
N GLN A 247 -6.23 -6.72 12.67
CA GLN A 247 -5.30 -7.75 12.19
C GLN A 247 -5.43 -9.02 13.03
N THR A 248 -5.44 -8.88 14.36
CA THR A 248 -5.72 -9.98 15.30
C THR A 248 -7.07 -10.63 14.99
N GLY A 249 -8.10 -9.81 14.75
CA GLY A 249 -9.43 -10.28 14.40
C GLY A 249 -9.49 -11.03 13.07
N ASN A 250 -8.77 -10.55 12.05
CA ASN A 250 -8.67 -11.21 10.75
C ASN A 250 -7.93 -12.55 10.87
N ALA A 251 -6.79 -12.62 11.56
CA ALA A 251 -6.07 -13.87 11.79
C ALA A 251 -6.94 -14.90 12.53
N ALA A 252 -7.61 -14.47 13.62
CA ALA A 252 -8.55 -15.32 14.36
C ALA A 252 -9.71 -15.81 13.49
N LEU A 253 -10.22 -14.98 12.57
CA LEU A 253 -11.28 -15.37 11.64
C LEU A 253 -10.81 -16.49 10.70
N ARG A 254 -9.56 -16.46 10.22
CA ARG A 254 -9.01 -17.52 9.36
C ARG A 254 -8.79 -18.82 10.15
N LEU A 255 -8.31 -18.73 11.39
CA LEU A 255 -8.24 -19.88 12.30
C LEU A 255 -9.62 -20.51 12.53
N ALA A 256 -10.65 -19.69 12.76
CA ALA A 256 -12.01 -20.17 12.94
C ALA A 256 -12.52 -20.95 11.72
N ARG A 257 -12.33 -20.41 10.52
CA ARG A 257 -12.68 -21.08 9.24
C ARG A 257 -11.91 -22.39 9.06
N ALA A 258 -10.62 -22.41 9.42
CA ALA A 258 -9.81 -23.62 9.30
C ALA A 258 -10.32 -24.74 10.22
N PHE A 259 -10.67 -24.44 11.48
CA PHE A 259 -11.28 -25.43 12.38
C PHE A 259 -12.71 -25.82 12.01
N GLU A 260 -13.49 -24.91 11.44
CA GLU A 260 -14.85 -25.20 10.96
C GLU A 260 -14.82 -26.21 9.81
N ARG A 261 -13.84 -26.09 8.90
CA ARG A 261 -13.74 -26.91 7.69
C ARG A 261 -12.76 -28.07 7.79
N GLY A 262 -11.94 -28.13 8.84
CA GLY A 262 -10.87 -29.11 8.96
C GLY A 262 -9.70 -28.86 8.01
N LEU A 263 -9.39 -27.59 7.69
CA LEU A 263 -8.29 -27.25 6.78
C LEU A 263 -6.95 -27.39 7.52
N GLY A 264 -6.13 -28.36 7.10
CA GLY A 264 -4.84 -28.66 7.73
C GLY A 264 -4.93 -29.12 9.20
N CYS A 265 -6.12 -29.49 9.68
CA CYS A 265 -6.35 -29.99 11.03
C CYS A 265 -7.67 -30.76 11.14
N GLU A 266 -7.88 -31.47 12.25
CA GLU A 266 -9.18 -32.09 12.52
C GLU A 266 -10.28 -31.04 12.71
N GLN A 267 -11.43 -31.28 12.07
CA GLN A 267 -12.60 -30.43 12.19
C GLN A 267 -13.07 -30.37 13.65
N SER A 268 -13.32 -29.15 14.14
CA SER A 268 -13.79 -28.95 15.51
C SER A 268 -14.63 -27.69 15.64
N PHE A 269 -15.96 -27.86 15.65
CA PHE A 269 -16.91 -26.75 15.83
C PHE A 269 -16.74 -26.04 17.17
N ARG A 270 -16.32 -26.75 18.22
CA ARG A 270 -16.02 -26.15 19.54
C ARG A 270 -14.85 -25.16 19.45
N ARG A 271 -13.75 -25.56 18.79
CA ARG A 271 -12.59 -24.67 18.57
C ARG A 271 -12.95 -23.54 17.62
N ALA A 272 -13.63 -23.85 16.51
CA ALA A 272 -14.09 -22.85 15.55
C ALA A 272 -14.94 -21.76 16.22
N ARG A 273 -15.92 -22.14 17.07
CA ARG A 273 -16.74 -21.19 17.83
C ARG A 273 -15.92 -20.28 18.73
N THR A 274 -14.88 -20.82 19.36
CA THR A 274 -13.99 -20.06 20.26
C THR A 274 -13.22 -19.00 19.46
N TRP A 275 -12.62 -19.39 18.33
CA TRP A 275 -11.91 -18.46 17.45
C TRP A 275 -12.84 -17.43 16.80
N TYR A 276 -14.06 -17.84 16.42
CA TYR A 276 -15.08 -16.91 15.92
C TYR A 276 -15.46 -15.85 16.95
N ARG A 277 -15.51 -16.19 18.24
CA ARG A 277 -15.75 -15.21 19.31
C ARG A 277 -14.60 -14.22 19.42
N VAL A 278 -13.35 -14.70 19.42
CA VAL A 278 -12.15 -13.84 19.44
C VAL A 278 -12.18 -12.87 18.25
N ALA A 279 -12.42 -13.38 17.04
CA ALA A 279 -12.54 -12.57 15.83
C ALA A 279 -13.66 -11.52 15.94
N ALA A 280 -14.84 -11.91 16.41
CA ALA A 280 -15.99 -11.01 16.55
C ALA A 280 -15.76 -9.87 17.56
N VAL A 281 -15.02 -10.14 18.63
CA VAL A 281 -14.64 -9.12 19.64
C VAL A 281 -13.58 -8.17 19.07
N ALA A 282 -12.51 -8.71 18.49
CA ALA A 282 -11.40 -7.91 17.96
C ALA A 282 -11.84 -7.03 16.78
N LEU A 283 -12.57 -7.61 15.81
CA LEU A 283 -13.16 -6.86 14.68
C LEU A 283 -14.29 -5.93 15.14
N GLY A 284 -14.96 -6.25 16.25
CA GLY A 284 -15.91 -5.37 16.93
C GLY A 284 -15.24 -4.08 17.38
N ALA A 285 -14.21 -4.21 18.20
CA ALA A 285 -13.44 -3.08 18.71
C ALA A 285 -12.80 -2.25 17.59
N ALA A 286 -12.24 -2.90 16.56
CA ALA A 286 -11.65 -2.18 15.42
C ALA A 286 -12.70 -1.37 14.64
N PHE A 287 -13.89 -1.94 14.44
CA PHE A 287 -14.99 -1.22 13.79
C PHE A 287 -15.43 0.00 14.62
N ASP A 288 -15.53 -0.16 15.94
CA ASP A 288 -15.93 0.91 16.85
C ASP A 288 -14.85 2.01 16.94
N ALA A 289 -13.58 1.66 16.71
CA ALA A 289 -12.47 2.60 16.55
C ALA A 289 -12.42 3.29 15.17
N GLY A 290 -13.41 3.07 14.29
CA GLY A 290 -13.53 3.74 13.00
C GLY A 290 -13.01 2.95 11.80
N GLN A 291 -12.52 1.71 11.98
CA GLN A 291 -12.10 0.85 10.87
C GLN A 291 -13.29 0.16 10.18
N TRP A 292 -14.17 0.96 9.57
CA TRP A 292 -15.43 0.50 8.98
C TRP A 292 -15.26 -0.49 7.81
N HIS A 293 -14.08 -0.53 7.18
CA HIS A 293 -13.77 -1.44 6.08
C HIS A 293 -13.92 -2.92 6.45
N PHE A 294 -13.69 -3.29 7.72
CA PHE A 294 -13.81 -4.68 8.20
C PHE A 294 -15.24 -5.09 8.60
N LYS A 295 -16.25 -4.33 8.18
CA LYS A 295 -17.66 -4.62 8.48
C LYS A 295 -18.07 -6.02 8.04
N ARG A 296 -17.60 -6.48 6.87
CA ARG A 296 -17.97 -7.80 6.32
C ARG A 296 -17.42 -8.93 7.16
N GLU A 297 -16.14 -8.87 7.49
CA GLU A 297 -15.41 -9.85 8.30
C GLU A 297 -16.00 -9.90 9.71
N ARG A 298 -16.35 -8.74 10.29
CA ARG A 298 -17.04 -8.65 11.57
C ARG A 298 -18.38 -9.37 11.56
N LEU A 299 -19.19 -9.15 10.53
CA LEU A 299 -20.51 -9.79 10.39
C LEU A 299 -20.38 -11.29 10.19
N GLU A 300 -19.40 -11.72 9.39
CA GLU A 300 -19.09 -13.13 9.21
C GLU A 300 -18.68 -13.77 10.52
N ALA A 301 -17.80 -13.13 11.31
CA ALA A 301 -17.38 -13.67 12.59
C ALA A 301 -18.56 -13.88 13.54
N ARG A 302 -19.44 -12.89 13.65
CA ARG A 302 -20.66 -12.97 14.47
C ARG A 302 -21.61 -14.07 14.00
N ARG A 303 -21.83 -14.20 12.69
CA ARG A 303 -22.64 -15.27 12.11
C ARG A 303 -21.99 -16.64 12.32
N GLY A 304 -20.68 -16.73 12.25
CA GLY A 304 -19.90 -17.94 12.55
C GLY A 304 -20.11 -18.41 13.99
N VAL A 305 -20.11 -17.49 14.97
CA VAL A 305 -20.41 -17.84 16.37
C VAL A 305 -21.80 -18.49 16.51
N ALA A 306 -22.82 -17.89 15.87
CA ALA A 306 -24.19 -18.41 15.91
C ALA A 306 -24.30 -19.76 15.20
N ARG A 307 -23.74 -19.88 13.99
CA ARG A 307 -23.71 -21.11 13.21
C ARG A 307 -23.05 -22.25 13.99
N MET A 308 -21.85 -22.05 14.54
CA MET A 308 -21.17 -23.08 15.32
C MET A 308 -21.91 -23.44 16.61
N ALA A 309 -22.70 -22.53 17.19
CA ALA A 309 -23.55 -22.85 18.33
C ALA A 309 -24.70 -23.78 17.93
N GLN A 310 -25.28 -23.54 16.75
CA GLN A 310 -26.33 -24.39 16.17
C GLN A 310 -25.81 -25.80 15.86
N GLU A 311 -24.66 -25.92 15.18
CA GLU A 311 -23.99 -27.20 14.89
C GLU A 311 -23.73 -28.02 16.18
N LEU A 312 -23.31 -27.35 17.27
CA LEU A 312 -23.04 -28.01 18.55
C LEU A 312 -24.31 -28.43 19.30
N ALA A 313 -25.43 -27.74 19.06
CA ALA A 313 -26.72 -28.04 19.67
C ALA A 313 -27.52 -29.11 18.88
N GLY A 314 -27.14 -29.38 17.64
CA GLY A 314 -27.85 -30.32 16.76
C GLY A 314 -29.23 -29.83 16.31
N CYS A 315 -29.51 -28.53 16.40
CA CYS A 315 -30.79 -27.95 16.02
C CYS A 315 -30.71 -27.45 14.57
N TYR A 316 -31.30 -28.14 13.60
CA TYR A 316 -31.42 -27.65 12.21
C TYR A 316 -32.87 -27.33 11.86
#